data_AF-A0A2E8SS38-F1
#
_entry.id   AF-A0A2E8SS38-F1
#
_cell.length_a   1.000
_cell.length_b   1.000
_cell.length_c   1.000
_cell.angle_alpha   90.00
_cell.angle_beta   90.00
_cell.angle_gamma   90.00
#
_symmetry.space_group_name_H-M   'P 1'
#
loop_
_entity.id
_entity.type
_entity.pdbx_description
1 polymer ?
#
loop_
_entity_poly.entity_id
_entity_poly.type
_entity_poly.pdbx_seq_one_letter_code
_entity_poly.pdbx_strand_id
1 'polypeptide(L)'
;MSSAQYILIGVAVVGIAVFGFMRSNENEYAERPMALDSAEARAVLSIFEQLTQSTNALAEVISPKANPMVQQHLQRSAARIQTAGTVELINAHWTGDYFKVQIQAAEESHWFTLEKAADDSLKLLGVQK
;
A
#
# COMPACT_ATOMS: atom_id res chain seq x y z
N MET A 1 -0.18 -28.09 -7.52
CA MET A 1 -1.45 -27.50 -7.09
C MET A 1 -1.40 -26.03 -7.46
N SER A 2 -2.29 -25.56 -8.34
CA SER A 2 -2.36 -24.13 -8.70
C SER A 2 -3.13 -23.43 -7.58
N SER A 3 -2.44 -22.84 -6.62
CA SER A 3 -3.09 -21.98 -5.62
C SER A 3 -3.67 -20.78 -6.37
N ALA A 4 -5.00 -20.71 -6.46
CA ALA A 4 -5.67 -19.52 -6.95
C ALA A 4 -5.39 -18.39 -5.95
N GLN A 5 -4.57 -17.42 -6.37
CA GLN A 5 -4.36 -16.18 -5.63
C GLN A 5 -5.50 -15.23 -5.98
N TYR A 6 -6.22 -14.75 -4.96
CA TYR A 6 -7.32 -13.80 -5.12
C TYR A 6 -6.91 -12.44 -4.57
N ILE A 7 -7.16 -11.37 -5.32
CA ILE A 7 -6.93 -10.00 -4.85
C ILE A 7 -8.27 -9.31 -4.76
N LEU A 8 -8.54 -8.77 -3.58
CA LEU A 8 -9.81 -8.14 -3.24
C LEU A 8 -9.58 -6.68 -2.89
N ILE A 9 -10.53 -5.83 -3.25
CA ILE A 9 -10.64 -4.49 -2.69
C ILE A 9 -11.64 -4.62 -1.56
N GLY A 10 -11.20 -4.44 -0.33
CA GLY A 10 -12.12 -4.41 0.79
C GLY A 10 -13.02 -3.21 0.61
N VAL A 11 -14.33 -3.42 0.43
CA VAL A 11 -15.29 -2.33 0.40
C VAL A 11 -15.53 -1.91 1.86
N ALA A 12 -14.54 -1.27 2.47
CA ALA A 12 -14.77 -0.50 3.69
C ALA A 12 -15.52 0.75 3.25
N VAL A 13 -16.84 0.75 3.42
CA VAL A 13 -17.68 1.95 3.34
C VAL A 13 -17.28 2.84 4.52
N VAL A 14 -16.15 3.52 4.39
CA VAL A 14 -15.84 4.68 5.21
C VAL A 14 -16.80 5.75 4.72
N GLY A 15 -17.81 6.04 5.54
CA GLY A 15 -18.85 7.01 5.22
C GLY A 15 -18.23 8.24 4.57
N ILE A 16 -18.64 8.51 3.33
CA ILE A 16 -18.26 9.67 2.54
C ILE A 16 -18.75 10.91 3.31
N ALA A 17 -17.94 11.42 4.23
CA ALA A 17 -18.02 12.78 4.72
C ALA A 17 -17.16 13.66 3.80
N VAL A 18 -17.50 13.68 2.51
CA VAL A 18 -16.90 14.64 1.58
C VAL A 18 -17.76 15.90 1.65
N PHE A 19 -17.20 16.96 2.23
CA PHE A 19 -17.12 18.31 1.65
C PHE A 19 -16.94 19.35 2.78
N GLY A 20 -15.75 19.96 2.85
CA GLY A 20 -15.68 21.37 3.25
C GLY A 20 -14.98 21.76 4.56
N PHE A 21 -14.00 21.00 5.08
CA PHE A 21 -13.12 21.57 6.12
C PHE A 21 -11.76 21.98 5.54
N MET A 22 -11.71 23.27 5.20
CA MET A 22 -10.56 24.16 5.29
C MET A 22 -9.20 23.58 4.92
N ARG A 23 -8.71 24.04 3.77
CA ARG A 23 -7.30 24.21 3.42
C ARG A 23 -6.62 25.21 4.40
N SER A 24 -6.69 24.94 5.70
CA SER A 24 -6.00 25.70 6.73
C SER A 24 -4.69 24.99 7.05
N ASN A 25 -3.60 25.75 6.98
CA ASN A 25 -2.22 25.35 7.24
C ASN A 25 -1.97 24.86 8.69
N GLU A 26 -2.56 23.75 9.16
CA GLU A 26 -2.37 23.36 10.57
C GLU A 26 -1.75 21.99 10.87
N ASN A 27 -1.64 21.06 9.93
CA ASN A 27 -0.74 19.92 10.14
C ASN A 27 -0.45 19.21 8.81
N GLU A 28 0.76 19.37 8.27
CA GLU A 28 1.22 18.64 7.08
C GLU A 28 1.13 17.12 7.29
N TYR A 29 1.17 16.66 8.55
CA TYR A 29 1.06 15.26 8.94
C TYR A 29 -0.36 14.82 9.36
N ALA A 30 -1.40 15.62 9.08
CA ALA A 30 -2.77 15.14 9.26
C ALA A 30 -3.05 13.98 8.31
N GLU A 31 -3.70 12.93 8.83
CA GLU A 31 -4.17 11.81 8.02
C GLU A 31 -5.31 12.25 7.09
N ARG A 32 -5.14 11.97 5.81
CA ARG A 32 -6.11 12.29 4.76
C ARG A 32 -6.62 10.98 4.15
N PRO A 33 -7.79 10.47 4.60
CA PRO A 33 -8.30 9.18 4.14
C PRO A 33 -8.54 9.20 2.63
N MET A 34 -8.27 8.08 1.99
CA MET A 34 -8.48 7.86 0.56
C MET A 34 -9.50 6.75 0.33
N ALA A 35 -10.33 6.93 -0.69
CA ALA A 35 -11.23 5.88 -1.13
C ALA A 35 -10.43 4.70 -1.69
N LEU A 36 -10.83 3.48 -1.35
CA LEU A 36 -10.12 2.25 -1.74
C LEU A 36 -10.26 1.90 -3.23
N ASP A 37 -11.17 2.58 -3.92
CA ASP A 37 -11.37 2.49 -5.37
C ASP A 37 -10.71 3.63 -6.15
N SER A 38 -9.96 4.53 -5.48
CA SER A 38 -9.22 5.64 -6.11
C SER A 38 -8.13 5.15 -7.06
N ALA A 39 -7.65 6.04 -7.93
CA ALA A 39 -6.58 5.71 -8.87
C ALA A 39 -5.29 5.29 -8.15
N GLU A 40 -4.96 5.96 -7.03
CA GLU A 40 -3.81 5.64 -6.19
C GLU A 40 -3.97 4.29 -5.49
N ALA A 41 -5.16 4.02 -4.94
CA ALA A 41 -5.47 2.74 -4.32
C ALA A 41 -5.36 1.58 -5.33
N ARG A 42 -5.84 1.78 -6.56
CA ARG A 42 -5.68 0.82 -7.67
C ARG A 42 -4.22 0.65 -8.09
N ALA A 43 -3.45 1.73 -8.15
CA ALA A 43 -2.03 1.66 -8.47
C ALA A 43 -1.27 0.84 -7.41
N VAL A 44 -1.60 1.03 -6.13
CA VAL A 44 -1.07 0.21 -5.04
C VAL A 44 -1.46 -1.25 -5.19
N LEU A 45 -2.73 -1.55 -5.43
CA LEU A 45 -3.18 -2.92 -5.64
C LEU A 45 -2.42 -3.61 -6.77
N SER A 46 -2.14 -2.91 -7.86
CA SER A 46 -1.32 -3.44 -8.96
C SER A 46 0.10 -3.78 -8.53
N ILE A 47 0.72 -3.00 -7.63
CA ILE A 47 2.01 -3.34 -7.02
C ILE A 47 1.89 -4.67 -6.26
N PHE A 48 0.87 -4.82 -5.43
CA PHE A 48 0.68 -6.05 -4.66
C PHE A 48 0.28 -7.26 -5.51
N GLU A 49 -0.45 -7.07 -6.62
CA GLU A 49 -0.69 -8.08 -7.65
C GLU A 49 0.63 -8.59 -8.24
N GLN A 50 1.53 -7.69 -8.63
CA GLN A 50 2.83 -8.08 -9.14
C GLN A 50 3.63 -8.86 -8.09
N LEU A 51 3.58 -8.44 -6.82
CA LEU A 51 4.25 -9.14 -5.71
C LEU A 51 3.66 -10.53 -5.43
N THR A 52 2.34 -10.73 -5.64
CA THR A 52 1.76 -12.08 -5.55
C THR A 52 2.27 -13.01 -6.64
N GLN A 53 2.50 -12.49 -7.84
CA GLN A 53 3.01 -13.28 -8.96
C GLN A 53 4.51 -13.58 -8.80
N SER A 54 5.30 -12.57 -8.44
CA SER A 54 6.76 -12.70 -8.32
C SER A 54 7.35 -11.70 -7.34
N THR A 55 8.08 -12.21 -6.35
CA THR A 55 8.85 -11.38 -5.41
C THR A 55 10.01 -10.63 -6.09
N ASN A 56 10.42 -11.03 -7.29
CA ASN A 56 11.43 -10.30 -8.07
C ASN A 56 10.93 -8.91 -8.50
N ALA A 57 9.62 -8.73 -8.66
CA ALA A 57 9.02 -7.43 -8.98
C ALA A 57 9.25 -6.39 -7.88
N LEU A 58 9.57 -6.83 -6.64
CA LEU A 58 9.87 -5.93 -5.53
C LEU A 58 11.01 -4.96 -5.86
N ALA A 59 12.01 -5.39 -6.63
CA ALA A 59 13.14 -4.54 -7.01
C ALA A 59 12.71 -3.35 -7.87
N GLU A 60 11.60 -3.45 -8.61
CA GLU A 60 11.09 -2.39 -9.48
C GLU A 60 10.17 -1.42 -8.73
N VAL A 61 9.52 -1.89 -7.68
CA VAL A 61 8.55 -1.10 -6.91
C VAL A 61 9.11 -0.55 -5.61
N ILE A 62 10.32 -0.95 -5.18
CA ILE A 62 10.96 -0.40 -3.99
C ILE A 62 11.55 0.98 -4.26
N SER A 63 11.44 1.87 -3.29
CA SER A 63 12.11 3.16 -3.33
C SER A 63 13.62 2.98 -3.17
N PRO A 64 14.46 3.68 -3.96
CA PRO A 64 15.90 3.71 -3.75
C PRO A 64 16.29 4.38 -2.42
N LYS A 65 15.38 5.12 -1.79
CA LYS A 65 15.58 5.74 -0.46
C LYS A 65 15.33 4.76 0.69
N ALA A 66 14.74 3.59 0.43
CA ALA A 66 14.53 2.58 1.46
C ALA A 66 15.89 2.07 1.96
N ASN A 67 16.14 2.18 3.27
CA ASN A 67 17.38 1.70 3.86
C ASN A 67 17.46 0.14 3.82
N PRO A 68 18.66 -0.46 3.89
CA PRO A 68 18.81 -1.91 3.72
C PRO A 68 17.99 -2.77 4.70
N MET A 69 17.79 -2.29 5.93
CA MET A 69 16.98 -2.99 6.91
C MET A 69 15.50 -3.01 6.48
N VAL A 70 14.99 -1.87 6.01
CA VAL A 70 13.64 -1.75 5.48
C VAL A 70 13.47 -2.58 4.20
N GLN A 71 14.47 -2.63 3.32
CA GLN A 71 14.45 -3.49 2.14
C GLN A 71 14.30 -4.97 2.53
N GLN A 72 15.01 -5.44 3.57
CA GLN A 72 14.85 -6.80 4.09
C GLN A 72 13.45 -7.04 4.67
N HIS A 73 12.86 -6.07 5.36
CA HIS A 73 11.48 -6.17 5.85
C HIS A 73 10.47 -6.25 4.70
N LEU A 74 10.66 -5.45 3.65
CA LEU A 74 9.84 -5.49 2.44
C LEU A 74 9.97 -6.81 1.69
N GLN A 75 11.18 -7.37 1.58
CA GLN A 75 11.42 -8.69 0.98
C GLN A 75 10.69 -9.81 1.74
N ARG A 76 10.78 -9.81 3.08
CA ARG A 76 10.04 -10.78 3.91
C ARG A 76 8.52 -10.63 3.74
N SER A 77 8.04 -9.40 3.66
CA SER A 77 6.62 -9.11 3.50
C SER A 77 6.13 -9.56 2.11
N ALA A 78 6.88 -9.28 1.05
CA ALA A 78 6.58 -9.73 -0.31
C ALA A 78 6.53 -11.27 -0.42
N ALA A 79 7.47 -11.98 0.21
CA ALA A 79 7.45 -13.44 0.27
C ALA A 79 6.19 -13.98 0.97
N ARG A 80 5.76 -13.34 2.06
CA ARG A 80 4.50 -13.69 2.73
C ARG A 80 3.30 -13.45 1.84
N ILE A 81 3.23 -12.28 1.20
CA ILE A 81 2.17 -11.89 0.26
C ILE A 81 2.05 -12.92 -0.87
N GLN A 82 3.17 -13.36 -1.46
CA GLN A 82 3.19 -14.40 -2.48
C GLN A 82 2.57 -15.71 -1.99
N THR A 83 2.75 -16.07 -0.70
CA THR A 83 2.19 -17.29 -0.12
C THR A 83 0.80 -17.14 0.50
N ALA A 84 0.29 -15.91 0.64
CA ALA A 84 -0.90 -15.62 1.44
C ALA A 84 -2.22 -16.10 0.83
N GLY A 85 -2.24 -16.43 -0.47
CA GLY A 85 -3.42 -16.90 -1.20
C GLY A 85 -4.49 -15.81 -1.42
N THR A 86 -4.63 -14.84 -0.52
CA THR A 86 -5.49 -13.68 -0.69
C THR A 86 -4.81 -12.42 -0.18
N VAL A 87 -4.95 -11.34 -0.95
CA VAL A 87 -4.44 -10.01 -0.60
C VAL A 87 -5.56 -9.00 -0.74
N GLU A 88 -5.78 -8.21 0.30
CA GLU A 88 -6.86 -7.23 0.35
C GLU A 88 -6.35 -5.87 0.80
N LEU A 89 -6.71 -4.82 0.05
CA LEU A 89 -6.51 -3.45 0.49
C LEU A 89 -7.69 -3.04 1.37
N ILE A 90 -7.42 -2.80 2.66
CA ILE A 90 -8.47 -2.52 3.67
C ILE A 90 -8.45 -1.08 4.19
N ASN A 91 -7.35 -0.34 4.00
CA ASN A 91 -7.24 1.05 4.39
C ASN A 91 -6.23 1.79 3.51
N ALA A 92 -6.47 3.08 3.24
CA ALA A 92 -5.55 3.95 2.51
C ALA A 92 -5.70 5.40 2.98
N HIS A 93 -4.59 6.09 3.20
CA HIS A 93 -4.58 7.52 3.52
C HIS A 93 -3.24 8.17 3.16
N TRP A 94 -3.26 9.49 2.99
CA TRP A 94 -2.05 10.30 2.88
C TRP A 94 -1.64 10.88 4.24
N THR A 95 -0.35 10.95 4.49
CA THR A 95 0.25 11.70 5.62
C THR A 95 1.45 12.48 5.07
N GLY A 96 1.38 13.80 4.99
CA GLY A 96 2.38 14.60 4.26
C GLY A 96 2.50 14.12 2.81
N ASP A 97 3.74 13.84 2.38
CA ASP A 97 4.07 13.31 1.05
C ASP A 97 4.00 11.78 0.93
N TYR A 98 3.56 11.08 1.98
CA TYR A 98 3.55 9.63 2.02
C TYR A 98 2.15 9.07 1.87
N PHE A 99 2.00 8.09 0.99
CA PHE A 99 0.77 7.31 0.87
C PHE A 99 0.91 6.05 1.73
N LYS A 100 0.02 5.90 2.70
CA LYS A 100 0.00 4.77 3.61
C LYS A 100 -1.19 3.88 3.30
N VAL A 101 -0.94 2.59 3.18
CA VAL A 101 -1.95 1.60 2.85
C VAL A 101 -1.85 0.43 3.80
N GLN A 102 -2.99 -0.11 4.20
CA GLN A 102 -3.06 -1.32 5.01
C GLN A 102 -3.47 -2.46 4.10
N ILE A 103 -2.58 -3.45 3.99
CA ILE A 103 -2.81 -4.66 3.21
C ILE A 103 -3.01 -5.81 4.18
N GLN A 104 -4.13 -6.49 4.02
CA GLN A 104 -4.40 -7.77 4.67
C GLN A 104 -3.92 -8.90 3.76
N ALA A 105 -3.06 -9.76 4.28
CA ALA A 105 -2.56 -10.94 3.58
C ALA A 105 -2.71 -12.14 4.51
N ALA A 106 -3.56 -13.10 4.13
CA ALA A 106 -4.02 -14.17 5.01
C ALA A 106 -4.59 -13.61 6.34
N GLU A 107 -4.04 -14.00 7.49
CA GLU A 107 -4.50 -13.57 8.82
C GLU A 107 -3.74 -12.36 9.39
N GLU A 108 -2.76 -11.81 8.65
CA GLU A 108 -1.96 -10.68 9.09
C GLU A 108 -2.26 -9.41 8.26
N SER A 109 -2.41 -8.27 8.92
CA SER A 109 -2.42 -6.95 8.25
C SER A 109 -1.11 -6.23 8.46
N HIS A 110 -0.62 -5.56 7.44
CA HIS A 110 0.57 -4.71 7.53
C HIS A 110 0.33 -3.36 6.87
N TRP A 111 0.88 -2.32 7.48
CA TRP A 111 0.94 -0.98 6.91
C TRP A 111 2.14 -0.85 6.00
N PHE A 112 1.91 -0.44 4.76
CA PHE A 112 2.95 -0.10 3.81
C PHE A 112 2.97 1.40 3.60
N THR A 113 4.16 1.96 3.64
CA THR A 113 4.41 3.38 3.32
C THR A 113 4.96 3.45 1.92
N LEU A 114 4.35 4.27 1.08
CA LEU A 114 4.77 4.56 -0.27
C LEU A 114 5.11 6.04 -0.40
N GLU A 115 6.10 6.33 -1.25
CA GLU A 115 6.35 7.69 -1.71
C GLU A 115 5.97 7.81 -3.19
N LYS A 116 5.63 9.03 -3.59
CA LYS A 116 5.50 9.37 -5.01
C LYS A 116 6.89 9.66 -5.57
N ALA A 117 7.33 8.86 -6.53
CA ALA A 117 8.57 9.10 -7.26
C ALA A 117 8.43 10.27 -8.23
N ALA A 118 9.55 10.71 -8.81
CA ALA A 118 9.59 11.88 -9.71
C ALA A 118 8.80 11.66 -11.02
N ASP A 119 8.55 10.40 -11.40
CA ASP A 119 7.75 9.99 -12.55
C ASP A 119 6.26 9.78 -12.18
N ASP A 120 5.83 10.29 -11.03
CA ASP A 120 4.52 10.11 -10.42
C ASP A 120 4.15 8.66 -10.04
N SER A 121 5.08 7.69 -10.18
CA SER A 121 4.85 6.31 -9.75
C SER A 121 4.93 6.16 -8.23
N LEU A 122 4.15 5.23 -7.67
CA LEU A 122 4.22 4.91 -6.25
C LEU A 122 5.33 3.88 -6.00
N LYS A 123 6.20 4.15 -5.03
CA LYS A 123 7.30 3.27 -4.65
C LYS A 123 7.23 2.91 -3.16
N LEU A 124 7.39 1.63 -2.84
CA LEU A 124 7.43 1.11 -1.47
C LEU A 124 8.65 1.66 -0.73
N LEU A 125 8.39 2.43 0.32
CA LEU A 125 9.41 3.03 1.17
C LEU A 125 9.55 2.32 2.51
N GLY A 126 8.48 1.69 3.01
CA GLY A 126 8.50 1.03 4.32
C GLY A 126 7.34 0.07 4.55
N VAL A 127 7.51 -0.77 5.58
CA VAL A 127 6.48 -1.68 6.07
C VAL A 127 6.49 -1.72 7.60
N GLN A 128 5.31 -1.75 8.20
CA GLN A 128 5.04 -1.80 9.64
C GLN A 128 3.94 -2.82 9.91
N LYS A 129 3.96 -3.43 11.09
CA LYS A 129 2.87 -4.31 11.56
C LYS A 129 1.73 -3.46 12.11
#